data_AF-A0A267FAX0-F1
#
_entry.id   AF-A0A267FAX0-F1
#
_cell.length_a   1.000
_cell.length_b   1.000
_cell.length_c   1.000
_cell.angle_alpha   90.00
_cell.angle_beta   90.00
_cell.angle_gamma   90.00
#
_symmetry.space_group_name_H-M   'P 1'
#
loop_
_entity.id
_entity.type
_entity.pdbx_description
1 polymer ?
#
loop_
_entity_poly.entity_id
_entity_poly.type
_entity_poly.pdbx_seq_one_letter_code
_entity_poly.pdbx_strand_id
1 'polypeptide(L)'
;MAPARKAAIVESPTVGPPLYFSVIYADNQTAMFNIACQKEHLVSAIRRRCRIERKAEIDLWAITRGELLKLTDRSNQDCLSDIIQSRDAAILCKLEASKYPGVESRLVPMISDLQSYPALRDLADSINKQVSDREAKIEQRQQAAMKRASRYTSAQKQGADGSEQAASSVGLTKGRMAIKRIMIINKMTKRS
;
A
#
# COMPACT_ATOMS: atom_id res chain seq x y z
N MET A 1 -60.69 7.42 -44.10
CA MET A 1 -59.83 6.32 -43.61
C MET A 1 -58.49 6.92 -43.22
N ALA A 2 -58.17 6.95 -41.93
CA ALA A 2 -56.85 7.37 -41.44
C ALA A 2 -56.05 6.11 -41.05
N PRO A 3 -54.74 6.03 -41.31
CA PRO A 3 -53.95 4.85 -40.98
C PRO A 3 -53.67 4.81 -39.47
N ALA A 4 -53.95 3.66 -38.85
CA ALA A 4 -53.60 3.39 -37.46
C ALA A 4 -52.08 3.39 -37.31
N ARG A 5 -51.55 4.29 -36.47
CA ARG A 5 -50.13 4.29 -36.09
C ARG A 5 -49.87 3.04 -35.26
N LYS A 6 -49.09 2.09 -35.79
CA LYS A 6 -48.50 1.00 -35.01
C LYS A 6 -47.62 1.62 -33.92
N ALA A 7 -48.03 1.44 -32.66
CA ALA A 7 -47.16 1.72 -31.53
C ALA A 7 -45.97 0.76 -31.61
N ALA A 8 -44.77 1.30 -31.78
CA ALA A 8 -43.54 0.54 -31.59
C ALA A 8 -43.47 0.15 -30.11
N ILE A 9 -43.56 -1.15 -29.84
CA ILE A 9 -43.24 -1.70 -28.52
C ILE A 9 -41.73 -1.48 -28.38
N VAL A 10 -41.35 -0.46 -27.61
CA VAL A 10 -39.98 -0.30 -27.14
C VAL A 10 -39.74 -1.47 -26.20
N GLU A 11 -38.98 -2.48 -26.66
CA GLU A 11 -38.51 -3.55 -25.81
C GLU A 11 -37.73 -2.91 -24.66
N SER A 12 -38.31 -2.96 -23.46
CA SER A 12 -37.61 -2.60 -22.24
C SER A 12 -36.33 -3.44 -22.18
N PRO A 13 -35.14 -2.85 -21.96
CA PRO A 13 -33.95 -3.65 -21.82
C PRO A 13 -34.20 -4.66 -20.70
N THR A 14 -33.97 -5.93 -20.98
CA THR A 14 -34.02 -7.02 -20.01
C THR A 14 -32.94 -6.76 -18.97
N VAL A 15 -33.27 -5.96 -17.95
CA VAL A 15 -32.38 -5.71 -16.83
C VAL A 15 -32.36 -7.00 -16.03
N GLY A 16 -31.38 -7.85 -16.32
CA GLY A 16 -31.06 -9.02 -15.50
C GLY A 16 -30.88 -8.60 -14.04
N PRO A 17 -31.05 -9.53 -13.08
CA PRO A 17 -30.93 -9.20 -11.68
C PRO A 17 -29.57 -8.54 -11.42
N PRO A 18 -29.54 -7.42 -10.69
CA PRO A 18 -28.29 -6.71 -10.43
C PRO A 18 -27.29 -7.63 -9.73
N LEU A 19 -26.09 -7.70 -10.30
CA LEU A 19 -25.04 -8.59 -9.85
C LEU A 19 -24.28 -7.90 -8.70
N TYR A 20 -24.31 -8.51 -7.52
CA TYR A 20 -23.69 -7.96 -6.32
C TYR A 20 -22.75 -8.97 -5.68
N PHE A 21 -21.75 -8.50 -4.96
CA PHE A 21 -20.94 -9.31 -4.05
C PHE A 21 -20.89 -8.65 -2.67
N SER A 22 -20.54 -9.43 -1.66
CA SER A 22 -20.47 -8.98 -0.27
C SER A 22 -19.01 -8.76 0.13
N VAL A 23 -18.74 -7.65 0.81
CA VAL A 23 -17.45 -7.41 1.47
C VAL A 23 -17.66 -7.46 2.98
N ILE A 24 -16.88 -8.28 3.65
CA ILE A 24 -16.82 -8.46 5.09
C ILE A 24 -15.70 -7.59 5.66
N TYR A 25 -15.99 -6.80 6.68
CA TYR A 25 -15.07 -5.86 7.33
C TYR A 25 -15.50 -5.61 8.79
N ALA A 26 -14.61 -5.04 9.62
CA ALA A 26 -14.84 -4.53 10.98
C ALA A 26 -15.84 -5.34 11.82
N ASP A 27 -15.37 -6.34 12.58
CA ASP A 27 -16.20 -7.19 13.44
C ASP A 27 -17.35 -7.89 12.68
N ASN A 28 -17.04 -8.45 11.50
CA ASN A 28 -17.96 -9.19 10.64
C ASN A 28 -19.15 -8.38 10.10
N GLN A 29 -19.03 -7.05 10.03
CA GLN A 29 -19.96 -6.25 9.24
C GLN A 29 -19.86 -6.62 7.76
N THR A 30 -21.00 -6.59 7.07
CA THR A 30 -21.09 -6.94 5.65
C THR A 30 -21.71 -5.79 4.88
N ALA A 31 -21.11 -5.44 3.74
CA ALA A 31 -21.65 -4.47 2.80
C ALA A 31 -21.69 -5.06 1.39
N MET A 32 -22.78 -4.79 0.67
CA MET A 32 -22.97 -5.27 -0.70
C MET A 32 -22.55 -4.20 -1.71
N PHE A 33 -21.90 -4.66 -2.79
CA PHE A 33 -21.41 -3.81 -3.86
C PHE A 33 -21.78 -4.37 -5.22
N ASN A 34 -22.12 -3.49 -6.15
CA ASN A 34 -22.42 -3.87 -7.53
C ASN A 34 -21.12 -4.27 -8.24
N ILE A 35 -21.10 -5.49 -8.78
CA ILE A 35 -19.92 -6.04 -9.45
C ILE A 35 -19.68 -5.45 -10.84
N ALA A 36 -20.72 -4.91 -11.46
CA ALA A 36 -20.64 -4.21 -12.74
C ALA A 36 -20.14 -2.77 -12.59
N CYS A 37 -19.84 -2.33 -11.36
CA CYS A 37 -19.27 -1.02 -11.10
C CYS A 37 -17.83 -0.96 -11.62
N GLN A 38 -17.44 0.14 -12.27
CA GLN A 38 -16.04 0.37 -12.60
C GLN A 38 -15.17 0.32 -11.35
N LYS A 39 -13.97 -0.22 -11.47
CA LYS A 39 -13.06 -0.47 -10.35
C LYS A 39 -12.84 0.77 -9.48
N GLU A 40 -12.62 1.94 -10.08
CA GLU A 40 -12.38 3.19 -9.33
C GLU A 40 -13.59 3.60 -8.45
N HIS A 41 -14.80 3.46 -9.00
CA HIS A 41 -16.04 3.76 -8.30
C HIS A 41 -16.33 2.72 -7.22
N LEU A 42 -16.01 1.45 -7.48
CA LEU A 42 -16.12 0.38 -6.52
C LEU A 42 -15.17 0.59 -5.33
N VAL A 43 -13.89 0.86 -5.59
CA VAL A 43 -12.90 1.17 -4.54
C VAL A 43 -13.34 2.38 -3.73
N SER A 44 -13.82 3.44 -4.39
CA SER A 44 -14.36 4.63 -3.73
C SER A 44 -15.60 4.31 -2.87
N ALA A 45 -16.50 3.44 -3.36
CA ALA A 45 -17.67 2.99 -2.62
C ALA A 45 -17.29 2.13 -1.40
N ILE A 46 -16.35 1.20 -1.55
CA ILE A 46 -15.84 0.36 -0.46
C ILE A 46 -15.22 1.25 0.62
N ARG A 47 -14.34 2.19 0.25
CA ARG A 47 -13.73 3.09 1.24
C ARG A 47 -14.78 3.89 2.03
N ARG A 48 -15.77 4.47 1.33
CA ARG A 48 -16.84 5.23 1.99
C ARG A 48 -17.69 4.36 2.92
N ARG A 49 -18.13 3.19 2.43
CA ARG A 49 -19.08 2.34 3.17
C ARG A 49 -18.43 1.58 4.31
N CYS A 50 -17.18 1.16 4.14
CA CYS A 50 -16.38 0.46 5.15
C CYS A 50 -15.57 1.40 6.05
N ARG A 51 -15.78 2.73 5.94
CA ARG A 51 -15.12 3.78 6.75
C ARG A 51 -13.59 3.72 6.70
N ILE A 52 -13.05 3.44 5.52
CA ILE A 52 -11.61 3.43 5.27
C ILE A 52 -11.14 4.82 4.85
N GLU A 53 -9.95 5.21 5.31
CA GLU A 53 -9.31 6.45 4.90
C GLU A 53 -9.20 6.57 3.38
N ARG A 54 -9.47 7.77 2.85
CA ARG A 54 -9.60 8.02 1.40
C ARG A 54 -8.37 7.59 0.59
N LYS A 55 -7.18 7.68 1.19
CA LYS A 55 -5.89 7.36 0.56
C LYS A 55 -5.36 5.98 0.92
N ALA A 56 -6.01 5.24 1.81
CA ALA A 56 -5.54 3.91 2.16
C ALA A 56 -5.68 2.95 0.98
N GLU A 57 -4.63 2.19 0.75
CA GLU A 57 -4.62 1.08 -0.19
C GLU A 57 -5.40 -0.08 0.41
N ILE A 58 -6.21 -0.74 -0.42
CA ILE A 58 -7.08 -1.83 -0.01
C ILE A 58 -7.03 -2.92 -1.07
N ASP A 59 -7.14 -4.16 -0.61
CA ASP A 59 -7.28 -5.37 -1.41
C ASP A 59 -8.47 -6.18 -0.90
N LEU A 60 -8.90 -7.17 -1.68
CA LEU A 60 -10.01 -8.06 -1.32
C LEU A 60 -9.55 -9.50 -1.32
N TRP A 61 -9.77 -10.22 -0.23
CA TRP A 61 -9.59 -11.68 -0.22
C TRP A 61 -10.87 -12.36 -0.66
N ALA A 62 -10.88 -12.99 -1.84
CA ALA A 62 -12.05 -13.71 -2.34
C ALA A 62 -12.21 -15.03 -1.58
N ILE A 63 -13.25 -15.15 -0.74
CA ILE A 63 -13.44 -16.32 0.14
C ILE A 63 -13.59 -17.60 -0.67
N THR A 64 -14.41 -17.58 -1.73
CA THR A 64 -14.71 -18.77 -2.55
C THR A 64 -13.49 -19.31 -3.29
N ARG A 65 -12.57 -18.41 -3.72
CA ARG A 65 -11.37 -18.80 -4.49
C ARG A 65 -10.14 -19.01 -3.62
N GLY A 66 -10.11 -18.41 -2.43
CA GLY A 66 -8.91 -18.40 -1.59
C GLY A 66 -7.76 -17.59 -2.21
N GLU A 67 -8.08 -16.47 -2.85
CA GLU A 67 -7.10 -15.63 -3.55
C GLU A 67 -7.20 -14.16 -3.13
N LEU A 68 -6.03 -13.51 -3.03
CA LEU A 68 -5.96 -12.07 -2.78
C LEU A 68 -6.10 -11.31 -4.10
N LEU A 69 -7.20 -10.60 -4.23
CA LEU A 69 -7.48 -9.70 -5.33
C LEU A 69 -6.82 -8.34 -5.06
N LYS A 70 -5.70 -8.12 -5.73
CA LYS A 70 -5.00 -6.83 -5.72
C LYS A 70 -5.77 -5.78 -6.48
N LEU A 71 -6.30 -4.78 -5.78
CA LEU A 71 -7.02 -3.67 -6.39
C LEU A 71 -6.09 -2.53 -6.78
N THR A 72 -4.81 -2.54 -6.43
CA THR A 72 -3.85 -1.55 -6.93
C THR A 72 -3.34 -1.88 -8.34
N ASP A 73 -3.15 -3.17 -8.63
CA ASP A 73 -2.39 -3.64 -9.80
C ASP A 73 -3.21 -3.73 -11.09
N ARG A 74 -4.53 -3.55 -10.98
CA ARG A 74 -5.50 -3.67 -12.09
C ARG A 74 -5.72 -2.35 -12.82
N SER A 75 -6.08 -2.38 -14.10
CA SER A 75 -6.51 -1.17 -14.79
C SER A 75 -7.84 -0.66 -14.18
N ASN A 76 -8.10 0.65 -14.25
CA ASN A 76 -9.38 1.20 -13.77
C ASN A 76 -10.58 0.75 -14.59
N GLN A 77 -10.34 0.26 -15.82
CA GLN A 77 -11.37 -0.26 -16.72
C GLN A 77 -11.68 -1.73 -16.46
N ASP A 78 -10.91 -2.42 -15.60
CA ASP A 78 -11.11 -3.84 -15.34
C ASP A 78 -12.42 -4.07 -14.59
N CYS A 79 -13.27 -4.94 -15.15
CA CYS A 79 -14.44 -5.46 -14.46
C CYS A 79 -14.03 -6.55 -13.49
N LEU A 80 -14.47 -6.45 -12.22
CA LEU A 80 -14.18 -7.48 -11.22
C LEU A 80 -15.04 -8.75 -11.38
N SER A 81 -16.03 -8.72 -12.28
CA SER A 81 -16.96 -9.81 -12.56
C SER A 81 -16.32 -11.09 -13.07
N ASP A 82 -15.11 -11.00 -13.63
CA ASP A 82 -14.39 -12.19 -14.13
C ASP A 82 -13.78 -13.01 -12.97
N ILE A 83 -13.70 -12.40 -11.78
CA ILE A 83 -12.93 -12.94 -10.65
C ILE A 83 -13.82 -13.14 -9.44
N ILE A 84 -14.53 -12.10 -9.05
CA ILE A 84 -15.57 -12.22 -8.04
C ILE A 84 -16.83 -12.61 -8.80
N GLN A 85 -17.54 -13.65 -8.36
CA GLN A 85 -18.83 -14.00 -8.93
C GLN A 85 -19.94 -13.24 -8.21
N SER A 86 -21.11 -13.16 -8.85
CA SER A 86 -22.29 -12.66 -8.17
C SER A 86 -22.59 -13.54 -6.95
N ARG A 87 -22.91 -12.90 -5.83
CA ARG A 87 -23.15 -13.48 -4.50
C ARG A 87 -21.93 -14.04 -3.80
N ASP A 88 -20.72 -13.87 -4.35
CA ASP A 88 -19.49 -14.17 -3.61
C ASP A 88 -19.32 -13.22 -2.42
N ALA A 89 -18.54 -13.69 -1.46
CA ALA A 89 -18.07 -12.90 -0.34
C ALA A 89 -16.56 -12.69 -0.43
N ALA A 90 -16.11 -11.50 -0.06
CA ALA A 90 -14.71 -11.16 0.05
C ALA A 90 -14.42 -10.50 1.40
N ILE A 91 -13.23 -10.72 1.95
CA ILE A 91 -12.76 -10.03 3.16
C ILE A 91 -11.98 -8.80 2.74
N LEU A 92 -12.28 -7.65 3.35
CA LEU A 92 -11.52 -6.43 3.14
C LEU A 92 -10.15 -6.54 3.81
N CYS A 93 -9.10 -6.26 3.06
CA CYS A 93 -7.74 -6.16 3.56
C CYS A 93 -7.21 -4.75 3.33
N LYS A 94 -6.63 -4.14 4.37
CA LYS A 94 -5.92 -2.86 4.28
C LYS A 94 -4.44 -3.14 4.01
N LEU A 95 -3.82 -2.31 3.17
CA LEU A 95 -2.37 -2.31 2.99
C LEU A 95 -1.74 -1.19 3.81
N GLU A 96 -0.82 -1.54 4.72
CA GLU A 96 -0.11 -0.57 5.54
C GLU A 96 1.32 -0.39 5.07
N ALA A 97 1.66 0.83 4.66
CA ALA A 97 2.98 1.15 4.15
C ALA A 97 4.08 0.89 5.21
N SER A 98 5.21 0.38 4.75
CA SER A 98 6.41 0.26 5.59
C SER A 98 6.96 1.62 6.01
N LYS A 99 7.66 1.65 7.15
CA LYS A 99 8.44 2.82 7.59
C LYS A 99 9.64 3.13 6.69
N TYR A 100 10.06 2.19 5.84
CA TYR A 100 11.17 2.37 4.91
C TYR A 100 10.69 2.41 3.45
N PRO A 101 11.06 3.44 2.67
CA PRO A 101 10.74 3.50 1.25
C PRO A 101 11.27 2.29 0.47
N GLY A 102 10.47 1.77 -0.45
CA GLY A 102 10.84 0.62 -1.29
C GLY A 102 10.64 -0.75 -0.63
N VAL A 103 10.13 -0.80 0.60
CA VAL A 103 9.63 -2.02 1.21
C VAL A 103 8.14 -2.16 0.92
N GLU A 104 7.70 -3.39 0.65
CA GLU A 104 6.31 -3.74 0.38
C GLU A 104 5.40 -3.40 1.58
N SER A 105 4.12 -3.17 1.29
CA SER A 105 3.10 -2.92 2.32
C SER A 105 2.75 -4.19 3.09
N ARG A 106 2.42 -4.04 4.37
CA ARG A 106 1.85 -5.09 5.21
C ARG A 106 0.41 -5.35 4.80
N LEU A 107 -0.01 -6.62 4.83
CA LEU A 107 -1.39 -7.02 4.62
C LEU A 107 -2.10 -7.12 5.97
N VAL A 108 -3.16 -6.33 6.15
CA VAL A 108 -3.95 -6.29 7.39
C VAL A 108 -5.40 -6.65 7.07
N PRO A 109 -5.82 -7.92 7.27
CA PRO A 109 -7.22 -8.31 7.18
C PRO A 109 -8.08 -7.51 8.16
N MET A 110 -9.18 -6.92 7.69
CA MET A 110 -10.05 -6.08 8.49
C MET A 110 -11.16 -6.88 9.17
N ILE A 111 -10.82 -8.02 9.76
CA ILE A 111 -11.75 -8.88 10.50
C ILE A 111 -11.09 -9.36 11.79
N SER A 112 -11.92 -9.55 12.81
CA SER A 112 -11.45 -9.96 14.14
C SER A 112 -11.31 -11.48 14.25
N ASP A 113 -12.22 -12.22 13.62
CA ASP A 113 -12.19 -13.68 13.57
C ASP A 113 -11.38 -14.19 12.36
N LEU A 114 -10.06 -14.06 12.46
CA LEU A 114 -9.16 -14.59 11.43
C LEU A 114 -9.00 -16.12 11.54
N GLN A 115 -9.45 -16.75 12.64
CA GLN A 115 -9.35 -18.20 12.84
C GLN A 115 -10.27 -18.96 11.87
N SER A 116 -11.42 -18.37 11.55
CA SER A 116 -12.33 -18.89 10.52
C SER A 116 -11.74 -18.85 9.10
N TYR A 117 -10.60 -18.18 8.90
CA TYR A 117 -9.97 -18.00 7.59
C TYR A 117 -8.46 -18.32 7.64
N PRO A 118 -8.07 -19.59 7.87
CA PRO A 118 -6.67 -19.97 8.08
C PRO A 118 -5.77 -19.63 6.88
N ALA A 119 -6.26 -19.80 5.64
CA ALA A 119 -5.49 -19.45 4.45
C ALA A 119 -5.17 -17.95 4.36
N LEU A 120 -6.12 -17.08 4.74
CA LEU A 120 -5.89 -15.64 4.78
C LEU A 120 -4.94 -15.27 5.92
N ARG A 121 -5.07 -15.93 7.07
CA ARG A 121 -4.16 -15.77 8.21
C ARG A 121 -2.72 -16.09 7.80
N ASP A 122 -2.50 -17.26 7.23
CA ASP A 122 -1.17 -17.72 6.84
C ASP A 122 -0.54 -16.81 5.79
N LEU A 123 -1.35 -16.32 4.84
CA LEU A 123 -0.91 -15.35 3.84
C LEU A 123 -0.49 -14.03 4.49
N ALA A 124 -1.33 -13.46 5.36
CA ALA A 124 -1.03 -12.21 6.05
C ALA A 124 0.22 -12.34 6.93
N ASP A 125 0.34 -13.42 7.68
CA ASP A 125 1.52 -13.70 8.52
C ASP A 125 2.78 -13.85 7.68
N SER A 126 2.71 -14.55 6.54
CA SER A 126 3.83 -14.71 5.61
C SER A 126 4.30 -13.36 5.03
N ILE A 127 3.37 -12.54 4.50
CA ILE A 127 3.69 -11.21 3.95
C ILE A 127 4.27 -10.32 5.05
N ASN A 128 3.62 -10.25 6.21
CA ASN A 128 4.03 -9.36 7.30
C ASN A 128 5.38 -9.77 7.90
N LYS A 129 5.69 -11.07 7.95
CA LYS A 129 7.02 -11.57 8.33
C LYS A 129 8.08 -11.15 7.31
N GLN A 130 7.82 -11.33 6.02
CA GLN A 130 8.77 -10.91 4.97
C GLN A 130 9.05 -9.41 5.02
N VAL A 131 8.02 -8.58 5.22
CA VAL A 131 8.17 -7.13 5.41
C VAL A 131 9.03 -6.85 6.64
N SER A 132 8.71 -7.47 7.79
CA SER A 132 9.45 -7.26 9.04
C SER A 132 10.93 -7.66 8.93
N ASP A 133 11.23 -8.77 8.26
CA ASP A 133 12.61 -9.23 8.03
C ASP A 133 13.39 -8.24 7.14
N ARG A 134 12.75 -7.67 6.11
CA ARG A 134 13.36 -6.64 5.27
C ARG A 134 13.58 -5.34 6.04
N GLU A 135 12.61 -4.91 6.83
CA GLU A 135 12.74 -3.73 7.68
C GLU A 135 13.89 -3.88 8.69
N ALA A 136 14.00 -5.03 9.35
CA ALA A 136 15.08 -5.31 10.30
C ALA A 136 16.47 -5.27 9.65
N LYS A 137 16.61 -5.83 8.44
CA LYS A 137 17.86 -5.76 7.66
C LYS A 137 18.25 -4.32 7.31
N ILE A 138 17.29 -3.47 6.96
CA ILE A 138 17.53 -2.05 6.66
C ILE A 138 17.97 -1.33 7.93
N GLU A 139 17.27 -1.56 9.05
CA GLU A 139 17.57 -0.93 10.33
C GLU A 139 18.98 -1.27 10.82
N GLN A 140 19.37 -2.54 10.73
CA GLN A 140 20.71 -3.01 11.08
C GLN A 140 21.79 -2.31 10.24
N ARG A 141 21.56 -2.14 8.93
CA ARG A 141 22.49 -1.43 8.03
C ARG A 141 22.61 0.05 8.41
N GLN A 142 21.50 0.71 8.73
CA GLN A 142 21.51 2.12 9.16
C GLN A 142 22.26 2.30 10.48
N GLN A 143 22.00 1.44 11.47
CA GLN A 143 22.72 1.46 12.75
C GLN A 143 24.23 1.22 12.57
N ALA A 144 24.62 0.27 11.70
CA ALA A 144 26.03 0.02 11.40
C ALA A 144 26.70 1.22 10.71
N ALA A 145 26.00 1.88 9.78
CA ALA A 145 26.49 3.09 9.13
C ALA A 145 26.66 4.25 10.12
N MET A 146 25.70 4.46 11.03
CA MET A 146 25.79 5.48 12.08
C MET A 146 26.97 5.21 13.03
N LYS A 147 27.16 3.96 13.47
CA LYS A 147 28.32 3.58 14.31
C LYS A 147 29.65 3.84 13.60
N ARG A 148 29.75 3.55 12.30
CA ARG A 148 30.93 3.87 11.49
C ARG A 148 31.17 5.37 11.40
N ALA A 149 30.13 6.15 11.07
CA ALA A 149 30.23 7.60 10.97
C ALA A 149 30.67 8.26 12.30
N SER A 150 30.13 7.79 13.43
CA SER A 150 30.52 8.27 14.76
C SER A 150 32.00 8.05 15.06
N ARG A 151 32.57 6.90 14.66
CA ARG A 151 34.01 6.60 14.85
C ARG A 151 34.91 7.54 14.03
N TYR A 152 34.51 7.88 12.80
CA TYR A 152 35.26 8.85 11.99
C TYR A 152 35.24 10.24 12.60
N THR A 153 34.12 10.69 13.16
CA THR A 153 34.03 12.00 13.83
C THR A 153 34.79 12.08 15.15
N SER A 154 34.88 10.98 15.92
CA SER A 154 35.68 10.95 17.15
C SER A 154 37.18 10.89 16.84
N ALA A 155 37.60 10.16 15.80
CA ALA A 155 38.99 10.11 15.36
C ALA A 155 39.49 11.47 14.84
N GLN A 156 38.63 12.25 14.15
CA GLN A 156 38.98 13.62 13.75
C GLN A 156 39.10 14.62 14.92
N LYS A 157 38.43 14.38 16.05
CA LYS A 157 38.57 15.23 17.25
C LYS A 157 39.83 14.92 18.06
N GLN A 158 40.26 13.67 18.12
CA GLN A 158 41.50 13.29 18.82
C GLN A 158 42.78 13.62 18.04
N GLY A 159 42.70 13.86 16.72
CA GLY A 159 43.82 14.32 15.90
C GLY A 159 43.98 15.85 15.83
N ALA A 160 43.12 16.63 16.49
CA ALA A 160 43.14 18.10 16.44
C ALA A 160 43.89 18.75 17.62
N ASP A 161 44.34 17.96 18.61
CA ASP A 161 44.97 18.46 19.84
C ASP A 161 46.50 18.23 19.88
N GLY A 162 47.11 17.98 18.72
CA GLY A 162 48.55 17.70 18.64
C GLY A 162 49.12 17.89 17.26
N SER A 163 49.21 19.14 16.78
CA SER A 163 50.26 19.67 15.89
C SER A 163 49.87 21.04 15.32
N GLU A 164 50.04 22.10 16.10
CA GLU A 164 50.40 23.39 15.51
C GLU A 164 51.89 23.32 15.14
N GLN A 165 52.20 22.96 13.89
CA GLN A 165 53.26 23.59 13.11
C GLN A 165 53.39 22.98 11.71
N ALA A 166 53.58 23.89 10.76
CA ALA A 166 54.22 23.73 9.46
C ALA A 166 53.44 23.02 8.32
N ALA A 167 52.92 23.88 7.45
CA ALA A 167 53.16 23.90 6.00
C ALA A 167 52.47 22.86 5.07
N SER A 168 51.90 23.46 4.03
CA SER A 168 51.99 23.03 2.63
C SER A 168 51.04 21.94 2.12
N SER A 169 50.05 22.45 1.36
CA SER A 169 49.73 22.04 -0.01
C SER A 169 49.08 20.67 -0.28
N VAL A 170 48.01 20.75 -1.08
CA VAL A 170 47.39 19.68 -1.89
C VAL A 170 46.61 18.61 -1.12
N GLY A 171 45.29 18.78 -1.08
CA GLY A 171 44.40 17.70 -0.68
C GLY A 171 42.97 18.12 -0.34
N LEU A 172 42.32 18.92 -1.19
CA LEU A 172 40.86 19.13 -1.14
C LEU A 172 40.15 17.81 -1.47
N THR A 173 40.13 16.90 -0.50
CA THR A 173 39.51 15.58 -0.61
C THR A 173 38.00 15.70 -0.56
N LYS A 174 37.37 15.04 -1.54
CA LYS A 174 35.94 14.98 -1.91
C LYS A 174 34.94 14.81 -0.74
N GLY A 175 35.39 14.48 0.47
CA GLY A 175 34.53 14.30 1.66
C GLY A 175 33.86 15.59 2.17
N ARG A 176 34.53 16.75 2.09
CA ARG A 176 33.96 18.03 2.56
C ARG A 176 32.78 18.52 1.72
N MET A 177 32.74 18.17 0.43
CA MET A 177 31.65 18.54 -0.48
C MET A 177 30.38 17.69 -0.28
N ALA A 178 30.53 16.43 0.14
CA ALA A 178 29.39 15.54 0.40
C ALA A 178 28.59 15.99 1.63
N ILE A 179 29.26 16.47 2.68
CA ILE A 179 28.62 16.92 3.92
C ILE A 179 27.81 18.21 3.68
N LYS A 180 28.33 19.16 2.89
CA LYS A 180 27.56 20.38 2.53
C LYS A 180 26.29 20.05 1.74
N ARG A 181 26.33 19.07 0.82
CA ARG A 181 25.13 18.66 0.05
C ARG A 181 24.05 18.04 0.95
N ILE A 182 24.42 17.20 1.91
CA ILE A 182 23.46 16.57 2.85
C ILE A 182 22.82 17.62 3.78
N MET A 183 23.59 18.59 4.27
CA MET A 183 23.05 19.64 5.14
C MET A 183 22.08 20.59 4.43
N ILE A 184 22.29 20.88 3.14
CA ILE A 184 21.38 21.73 2.36
C ILE A 184 20.04 21.01 2.14
N ILE A 185 20.06 19.72 1.83
CA ILE A 185 18.83 18.93 1.61
C ILE A 185 17.99 18.85 2.90
N ASN A 186 18.60 18.59 4.06
CA ASN A 186 17.88 18.54 5.34
C ASN A 186 17.38 19.91 5.84
N LYS A 187 17.98 21.02 5.39
CA LYS A 187 17.52 22.36 5.74
C LYS A 187 16.33 22.80 4.87
N MET A 188 16.18 22.24 3.68
CA MET A 188 15.04 22.51 2.79
C MET A 188 13.82 21.64 3.12
N THR A 189 13.99 20.39 3.58
CA THR A 189 12.87 19.50 3.95
C THR A 189 12.21 19.81 5.28
N LYS A 190 12.81 20.64 6.14
CA LYS A 190 12.19 21.09 7.41
C LYS A 190 11.40 22.40 7.31
N ARG A 191 11.24 22.96 6.10
CA ARG A 191 10.54 24.24 5.87
C ARG A 191 9.37 24.14 4.88
N SER A 192 8.82 22.95 4.65
CA SER A 192 7.58 22.76 3.88
C SER A 192 6.56 21.99 4.70
#